data_AF-A0A3B9ZXU2-F1
#
_entry.id   AF-A0A3B9ZXU2-F1
#
_cell.length_a   1.000
_cell.length_b   1.000
_cell.length_c   1.000
_cell.angle_alpha   90.00
_cell.angle_beta   90.00
_cell.angle_gamma   90.00
#
_symmetry.space_group_name_H-M   'P 1'
#
loop_
_entity.id
_entity.type
_entity.pdbx_description
1 polymer ?
#
loop_
_entity_poly.entity_id
_entity_poly.type
_entity_poly.pdbx_seq_one_letter_code
_entity_poly.pdbx_strand_id
1 'polypeptide(L)' 'MNFYQDLIVKATGANITDAGYIEDIMRNDIFHSTLDWQSRAQLMRAAKDAAGLLVEYHEAGLFPPLS' A
#
# COMPACT_ATOMS: atom_id res chain seq x y z
N MET A 1 -0.35 -13.62 4.62
CA MET A 1 -1.34 -12.56 4.36
C MET A 1 -1.88 -12.09 5.71
N ASN A 2 -1.62 -10.84 6.06
CA ASN A 2 -2.12 -10.21 7.29
C ASN A 2 -3.45 -9.46 7.00
N PHE A 3 -4.11 -8.94 8.04
CA PHE A 3 -5.36 -8.17 7.91
C PHE A 3 -5.23 -6.96 6.98
N TYR A 4 -4.12 -6.24 7.05
CA TYR A 4 -3.88 -5.03 6.26
C TYR A 4 -3.68 -5.35 4.77
N GLN A 5 -2.92 -6.40 4.45
CA GLN A 5 -2.71 -6.86 3.07
C GLN A 5 -4.02 -7.31 2.42
N ASP A 6 -4.88 -8.03 3.14
CA ASP A 6 -6.20 -8.40 2.62
C ASP A 6 -7.08 -7.15 2.35
N LEU A 7 -7.05 -6.17 3.26
CA LEU A 7 -7.75 -4.89 3.05
C LEU A 7 -7.20 -4.13 1.84
N ILE A 8 -5.87 -4.08 1.69
CA ILE A 8 -5.17 -3.42 0.60
C ILE A 8 -5.53 -4.07 -0.74
N VAL A 9 -5.45 -5.40 -0.83
CA VAL A 9 -5.85 -6.15 -2.03
C VAL A 9 -7.30 -5.84 -2.40
N LYS A 10 -8.22 -5.84 -1.42
CA LYS A 10 -9.63 -5.50 -1.66
C LYS A 10 -9.84 -4.05 -2.09
N ALA A 11 -9.03 -3.12 -1.61
CA ALA A 11 -9.16 -1.69 -1.91
C ALA A 11 -8.56 -1.31 -3.26
N THR A 12 -7.53 -2.03 -3.72
CA THR A 12 -6.67 -1.66 -4.87
C THR A 12 -6.76 -2.64 -6.03
N GLY A 13 -7.08 -3.91 -5.78
CA GLY A 13 -7.00 -4.99 -6.77
C GLY A 13 -5.58 -5.53 -6.99
N ALA A 14 -4.59 -5.07 -6.22
CA ALA A 14 -3.20 -5.51 -6.32
C ALA A 14 -3.02 -6.99 -5.98
N ASN A 15 -1.96 -7.61 -6.50
CA ASN A 15 -1.55 -8.94 -6.06
C ASN A 15 -0.92 -8.88 -4.64
N ILE A 16 -0.61 -10.04 -4.05
CA ILE A 16 -0.10 -10.10 -2.68
C ILE A 16 1.31 -9.50 -2.51
N THR A 17 2.14 -9.58 -3.55
CA THR A 17 3.49 -9.01 -3.54
C THR A 17 3.41 -7.50 -3.48
N ASP A 18 2.64 -6.91 -4.40
CA ASP A 18 2.42 -5.47 -4.48
C ASP A 18 1.68 -4.95 -3.25
N ALA A 19 0.75 -5.73 -2.68
CA ALA A 19 0.10 -5.37 -1.41
C ALA A 19 1.09 -5.23 -0.25
N GLY A 20 2.20 -5.97 -0.25
CA GLY A 20 3.28 -5.80 0.71
C GLY A 20 4.00 -4.46 0.54
N TYR A 21 4.31 -4.06 -0.70
CA TYR A 21 4.93 -2.77 -0.99
C TYR A 21 3.99 -1.61 -0.70
N ILE A 22 2.71 -1.73 -1.06
CA ILE A 22 1.68 -0.74 -0.75
C ILE A 22 1.56 -0.58 0.78
N GLU A 23 1.59 -1.68 1.54
CA GLU A 23 1.58 -1.61 3.01
C GLU A 23 2.79 -0.83 3.55
N ASP A 24 3.98 -1.04 2.98
CA ASP A 24 5.20 -0.36 3.38
C ASP A 24 5.12 1.15 3.12
N ILE A 25 4.67 1.54 1.92
CA ILE A 25 4.45 2.95 1.54
C ILE A 25 3.40 3.60 2.47
N MET A 26 2.31 2.89 2.77
CA MET A 26 1.30 3.40 3.71
C MET A 26 1.91 3.71 5.09
N ARG A 27 2.79 2.84 5.59
CA ARG A 27 3.41 3.01 6.92
C ARG A 27 4.49 4.08 6.91
N ASN A 28 5.33 4.11 5.89
CA ASN A 28 6.57 4.88 5.88
C ASN A 28 6.46 6.22 5.18
N ASP A 29 5.56 6.37 4.20
CA ASP A 29 5.45 7.60 3.39
C ASP A 29 4.14 8.35 3.60
N ILE A 30 3.03 7.64 3.90
CA ILE A 30 1.72 8.29 4.10
C ILE A 30 1.47 8.58 5.58
N PHE A 31 1.53 7.56 6.44
CA PHE A 31 1.11 7.71 7.83
C PHE A 31 2.27 7.92 8.81
N HIS A 32 3.51 7.61 8.43
CA HIS A 32 4.69 7.61 9.31
C HIS A 32 4.41 6.96 10.68
N SER A 33 3.62 5.88 10.69
CA SER A 33 3.15 5.22 11.91
C SER A 33 2.64 3.81 11.62
N THR A 34 2.26 3.07 12.66
CA THR A 34 1.54 1.82 12.47
C THR A 34 0.12 2.07 11.96
N LEU A 35 -0.46 1.08 11.28
CA LEU A 35 -1.80 1.14 10.67
C LEU A 35 -2.96 0.93 11.67
N ASP A 36 -2.65 0.73 12.95
CA ASP A 36 -3.63 0.35 13.98
C ASP A 36 -4.49 1.53 14.48
N TRP A 37 -4.08 2.77 14.20
CA TRP A 37 -4.74 4.00 14.66
C TRP A 37 -5.75 4.57 13.65
N GLN A 38 -5.87 3.92 12.49
CA GLN A 38 -6.55 4.43 11.33
C GLN A 38 -7.90 3.74 11.18
N SER A 39 -8.93 4.54 10.88
CA SER A 39 -10.21 3.98 10.50
C SER A 39 -10.10 3.19 9.19
N ARG A 40 -11.03 2.24 8.98
CA ARG A 40 -11.10 1.48 7.72
C ARG A 40 -11.17 2.37 6.48
N ALA A 41 -11.89 3.50 6.55
CA ALA A 41 -11.99 4.43 5.44
C ALA A 41 -10.65 5.13 5.14
N GLN A 42 -9.89 5.51 6.18
CA GLN A 42 -8.55 6.07 6.04
C GLN A 42 -7.59 5.04 5.45
N LEU A 43 -7.64 3.79 5.90
CA LEU A 43 -6.83 2.70 5.35
C LEU A 43 -7.13 2.47 3.87
N MET A 44 -8.42 2.40 3.48
CA MET A 44 -8.80 2.19 2.09
C MET A 44 -8.37 3.35 1.17
N ARG A 45 -8.41 4.58 1.67
CA ARG A 45 -7.94 5.75 0.91
C ARG A 45 -6.42 5.71 0.75
N ALA A 46 -5.69 5.54 1.85
CA ALA A 46 -4.23 5.45 1.83
C ALA A 46 -3.72 4.28 0.98
N ALA A 47 -4.43 3.15 0.96
CA ALA A 47 -4.07 2.02 0.09
C ALA A 47 -4.12 2.40 -1.39
N LYS A 48 -5.12 3.19 -1.81
CA LYS A 48 -5.22 3.68 -3.19
C LYS A 48 -4.17 4.73 -3.51
N ASP A 49 -3.91 5.65 -2.59
CA ASP A 49 -2.88 6.67 -2.74
C ASP A 49 -1.48 6.01 -2.83
N ALA A 50 -1.19 5.04 -1.96
CA ALA A 50 0.05 4.25 -1.97
C ALA A 50 0.19 3.38 -3.23
N ALA A 51 -0.90 2.84 -3.77
CA ALA A 51 -0.84 2.13 -5.06
C ALA A 51 -0.44 3.07 -6.22
N GLY A 52 -0.85 4.34 -6.19
CA GLY A 52 -0.38 5.34 -7.14
C GLY A 52 1.11 5.64 -6.97
N LEU A 53 1.56 5.87 -5.73
CA LEU A 53 2.98 6.08 -5.42
C LEU A 53 3.86 4.89 -5.83
N LEU A 54 3.36 3.67 -5.66
CA LEU A 54 4.08 2.47 -6.07
C LEU A 54 4.41 2.49 -7.58
N VAL A 55 3.48 2.94 -8.43
CA VAL A 55 3.74 3.11 -9.87
C VAL A 55 4.86 4.11 -10.11
N GLU A 56 4.81 5.28 -9.47
CA GLU A 56 5.85 6.32 -9.57
C GLU A 56 7.21 5.79 -9.10
N TYR A 57 7.22 5.00 -8.04
CA TYR A 57 8.44 4.40 -7.49
C TYR A 57 9.03 3.32 -8.39
N HIS A 58 8.20 2.57 -9.13
CA HIS A 58 8.70 1.65 -10.16
C HIS A 58 9.35 2.40 -11.32
N GLU A 59 8.71 3.46 -11.79
CA GLU A 59 9.27 4.31 -12.85
C GLU A 59 10.59 4.97 -12.42
N ALA A 60 10.71 5.31 -11.14
CA ALA A 60 11.93 5.82 -10.53
C ALA A 60 13.00 4.74 -10.22
N GLY A 61 12.69 3.45 -10.40
CA GLY A 61 13.59 2.33 -10.11
C GLY A 61 13.83 2.06 -8.63
N LEU A 62 12.94 2.54 -7.75
CA LEU A 62 13.01 2.36 -6.30
C LEU A 62 12.41 1.02 -5.83
N PHE A 63 11.54 0.41 -6.63
CA PHE A 63 10.93 -0.90 -6.37
C PHE A 63 11.04 -1.81 -7.60
N PRO A 64 11.13 -3.15 -7.42
CA PRO A 64 11.11 -4.12 -8.52
C PRO A 64 9.82 -3.97 -9.35
N PRO A 65 9.82 -4.15 -10.68
CA PRO A 65 8.62 -3.93 -11.51
C PRO A 65 7.39 -4.71 -11.01
N LEU A 66 6.20 -4.13 -11.19
CA LEU A 66 4.91 -4.72 -10.82
C LEU A 66 4.79 -6.16 -11.34
N SER A 67 4.27 -7.05 -10.49
CA SER A 67 4.15 -8.49 -10.76
C SER A 67 2.86 -8.86 -11.48
#